data_AF-A0A2D4GZ13-F1
#
_entry.id   AF-A0A2D4GZ13-F1
#
_cell.length_a   1.000
_cell.length_b   1.000
_cell.length_c   1.000
_cell.angle_alpha   90.00
_cell.angle_beta   90.00
_cell.angle_gamma   90.00
#
_symmetry.space_group_name_H-M   'P 1'
#
loop_
_entity.id
_entity.type
_entity.pdbx_description
1 polymer ?
#
loop_
_entity_poly.entity_id
_entity_poly.type
_entity_poly.pdbx_seq_one_letter_code
_entity_poly.pdbx_strand_id
1 'polypeptide(L)'
;MEEYGIYTKQQQLDKILIGPEEKCIVKMYNYLLKVALEEEVVKGCMIAWAKILGHNIDLADWEKMWNKNYTLTRSAAYKENMYKMFYRWHLPPMRLSKMYPNLNPTCWKCRQNQGTFYHM
;
A
#
# COMPACT_ATOMS: atom_id res chain seq x y z
N MET A 1 -34.51 6.15 -7.01
CA MET A 1 -33.30 5.34 -6.79
C MET A 1 -32.18 6.04 -7.54
N GLU A 2 -31.26 6.69 -6.84
CA GLU A 2 -30.09 7.32 -7.46
C GLU A 2 -29.13 6.21 -7.91
N GLU A 3 -28.87 6.14 -9.22
CA GLU A 3 -27.91 5.19 -9.78
C GLU A 3 -26.49 5.61 -9.40
N TYR A 4 -25.98 5.05 -8.30
CA TYR A 4 -24.56 5.10 -7.97
C TYR A 4 -23.81 4.12 -8.87
N GLY A 5 -23.24 4.63 -9.94
CA GLY A 5 -22.38 3.87 -10.85
C GLY A 5 -21.32 4.77 -11.49
N ILE A 6 -20.12 4.22 -11.68
CA ILE A 6 -18.96 4.84 -12.36
C ILE A 6 -19.32 5.29 -13.80
N TYR A 7 -20.46 4.85 -14.31
CA TYR A 7 -20.98 5.06 -15.66
C TYR A 7 -21.81 6.34 -15.86
N THR A 8 -21.98 7.18 -14.83
CA THR A 8 -22.81 8.39 -14.92
C THR A 8 -22.19 9.50 -15.78
N LYS A 9 -20.88 9.49 -16.03
CA LYS A 9 -20.19 10.45 -16.91
C LYS A 9 -19.10 9.75 -17.72
N GLN A 10 -19.06 10.02 -19.03
CA GLN A 10 -17.99 9.54 -19.91
C GLN A 10 -16.63 9.97 -19.37
N GLN A 11 -15.79 8.98 -19.06
CA GLN A 11 -14.43 9.20 -18.60
C GLN A 11 -13.54 9.64 -19.77
N GLN A 12 -12.39 10.22 -19.46
CA GLN A 12 -11.42 10.61 -20.49
C GLN A 12 -10.98 9.42 -21.35
N LEU A 13 -10.83 8.24 -20.73
CA LEU A 13 -10.53 6.98 -21.43
C LEU A 13 -11.64 6.58 -22.40
N ASP A 14 -12.90 6.71 -22.00
CA ASP A 14 -14.04 6.38 -22.87
C ASP A 14 -14.03 7.25 -24.13
N LYS A 15 -13.73 8.54 -23.99
CA LYS A 15 -13.64 9.48 -25.11
C LYS A 15 -12.50 9.13 -26.07
N ILE A 16 -11.37 8.64 -25.54
CA ILE A 16 -10.22 8.23 -26.36
C ILE A 16 -10.56 6.93 -27.12
N LEU A 17 -11.16 5.97 -26.44
CA LEU A 17 -11.49 4.67 -27.01
C LEU A 17 -12.62 4.77 -28.06
N ILE A 18 -13.63 5.60 -27.82
CA ILE A 18 -14.78 5.85 -28.72
C ILE A 18 -14.42 6.85 -29.85
N GLY A 19 -13.26 7.51 -29.78
CA GLY A 19 -12.77 8.45 -30.79
C GLY A 19 -12.40 7.80 -32.15
N PRO A 20 -11.57 8.45 -32.99
CA PRO A 20 -11.39 8.16 -34.43
C PRO A 20 -11.11 6.69 -34.78
N GLU A 21 -11.34 6.26 -36.03
CA GLU A 21 -11.20 4.85 -36.50
C GLU A 21 -9.75 4.30 -36.54
N GLU A 22 -8.95 4.60 -35.52
CA GLU A 22 -7.66 3.96 -35.27
C GLU A 22 -7.83 2.69 -34.44
N LYS A 23 -6.90 1.75 -34.63
CA LYS A 23 -6.84 0.51 -33.83
C LYS A 23 -6.70 0.87 -32.34
N CYS A 24 -7.48 0.22 -31.47
CA CYS A 24 -7.48 0.48 -30.02
C CYS A 24 -6.09 0.42 -29.38
N ILE A 25 -5.22 -0.47 -29.87
CA ILE A 25 -3.85 -0.63 -29.38
C ILE A 25 -3.04 0.66 -29.60
N VAL A 26 -3.20 1.32 -30.75
CA VAL A 26 -2.48 2.57 -31.07
C VAL A 26 -2.95 3.71 -30.17
N LYS A 27 -4.26 3.83 -29.95
CA LYS A 27 -4.86 4.81 -29.04
C LYS A 27 -4.36 4.64 -27.61
N MET A 28 -4.36 3.39 -27.12
CA MET A 28 -3.88 3.04 -25.78
C MET A 28 -2.38 3.30 -25.66
N TYR A 29 -1.59 2.91 -26.65
CA TYR A 29 -0.14 3.14 -26.67
C TYR A 29 0.18 4.64 -26.61
N ASN A 30 -0.43 5.45 -27.47
CA ASN A 30 -0.20 6.90 -27.52
C ASN A 30 -0.66 7.59 -26.22
N TYR A 31 -1.79 7.16 -25.64
CA TYR A 31 -2.26 7.68 -24.37
C TYR A 31 -1.30 7.33 -23.22
N LEU A 32 -0.86 6.07 -23.12
CA LEU A 32 0.09 5.65 -22.11
C LEU A 32 1.44 6.33 -22.28
N LEU A 33 1.89 6.53 -23.53
CA LEU A 33 3.12 7.24 -23.83
C LEU A 33 3.02 8.71 -23.39
N LYS A 34 1.87 9.36 -23.64
CA LYS A 34 1.60 10.72 -23.18
C LYS A 34 1.58 10.81 -21.65
N VAL A 35 0.87 9.91 -20.97
CA VAL A 35 0.79 9.87 -19.50
C VAL A 35 2.15 9.57 -18.86
N ALA A 36 2.95 8.69 -19.47
CA ALA A 36 4.28 8.35 -18.98
C ALA A 36 5.30 9.48 -19.18
N LEU A 37 5.10 10.32 -20.20
CA LEU A 37 5.95 11.48 -20.51
C LEU A 37 5.42 12.79 -19.91
N GLU A 38 4.17 12.83 -19.44
CA GLU A 38 3.61 13.96 -18.70
C GLU A 38 4.28 14.02 -17.33
N GLU A 39 5.27 14.90 -17.20
CA GLU A 39 5.82 15.28 -15.91
C GLU A 39 4.74 16.04 -15.12
N GLU A 40 3.97 15.32 -14.30
CA GLU A 40 3.09 15.96 -13.33
C GLU A 40 3.93 16.71 -12.29
N VAL A 41 3.93 18.04 -12.40
CA VAL A 41 4.55 18.96 -11.44
C VAL A 41 3.94 18.82 -10.04
N VAL A 42 2.69 18.34 -9.91
CA VAL A 42 2.10 18.07 -8.60
C VAL A 42 1.43 16.71 -8.62
N LYS A 43 2.09 15.72 -8.02
CA LYS A 43 1.52 14.38 -7.90
C LYS A 43 0.38 14.39 -6.89
N GLY A 44 -0.68 13.61 -7.13
CA GLY A 44 -1.81 13.50 -6.20
C GLY A 44 -1.42 13.15 -4.75
N CYS A 45 -0.30 12.43 -4.57
CA CYS A 45 0.26 12.17 -3.25
C CYS A 45 0.76 13.44 -2.54
N MET A 46 1.35 14.41 -3.24
CA MET A 46 1.79 15.68 -2.67
C MET A 46 0.62 16.46 -2.09
N ILE A 47 -0.54 16.44 -2.77
CA ILE A 47 -1.76 17.10 -2.31
C ILE A 47 -2.28 16.46 -1.02
N ALA A 48 -2.27 15.12 -0.95
CA ALA A 48 -2.70 14.40 0.25
C ALA A 48 -1.78 14.73 1.45
N TRP A 49 -0.47 14.77 1.24
CA TRP A 49 0.50 15.12 2.28
C TRP A 49 0.42 16.59 2.69
N ALA A 50 0.23 17.53 1.76
CA ALA A 50 0.03 18.94 2.08
C ALA A 50 -1.20 19.16 2.98
N LYS A 51 -2.31 18.43 2.72
CA LYS A 51 -3.50 18.46 3.59
C LYS A 51 -3.23 17.94 4.99
N ILE A 52 -2.43 16.88 5.13
CA ILE A 52 -2.06 16.31 6.43
C ILE A 52 -1.14 17.26 7.21
N LEU A 53 -0.20 17.90 6.52
CA LEU A 53 0.80 18.78 7.12
C LEU A 53 0.28 20.21 7.36
N GLY A 54 -0.87 20.58 6.79
CA GLY A 54 -1.48 21.91 6.95
C GLY A 54 -0.74 23.04 6.24
N HIS A 55 0.23 22.73 5.38
CA HIS A 55 0.96 23.71 4.57
C HIS A 55 1.32 23.12 3.20
N ASN A 56 1.51 23.99 2.21
CA ASN A 56 1.94 23.58 0.89
C ASN A 56 3.39 23.11 0.92
N ILE A 57 3.68 22.05 0.17
CA ILE A 57 5.01 21.47 0.04
C ILE A 57 5.60 21.95 -1.29
N ASP A 58 6.77 22.57 -1.25
CA ASP A 58 7.50 22.93 -2.46
C ASP A 58 8.03 21.67 -3.18
N LEU A 59 8.02 21.69 -4.51
CA LEU A 59 8.46 20.55 -5.32
C LEU A 59 9.93 20.21 -5.07
N ALA A 60 10.79 21.23 -4.96
CA ALA A 60 12.22 21.03 -4.74
C ALA A 60 12.50 20.35 -3.39
N ASP A 61 11.79 20.76 -2.34
CA ASP A 61 11.88 20.13 -1.02
C ASP A 61 11.29 18.73 -1.01
N TRP A 62 10.18 18.51 -1.71
CA TRP A 62 9.56 17.20 -1.87
C TRP A 62 10.50 16.21 -2.57
N GLU A 63 11.10 16.61 -3.70
CA GLU A 63 12.04 15.80 -4.45
C GLU A 63 13.30 15.49 -3.64
N LYS A 64 13.86 16.49 -2.94
CA LYS A 64 14.99 16.32 -2.03
C LYS A 64 14.67 15.34 -0.90
N MET A 65 13.47 15.41 -0.32
CA MET A 65 13.03 14.49 0.73
C MET A 65 12.94 13.06 0.20
N TRP A 66 12.38 12.87 -1.00
CA TRP A 66 12.24 11.54 -1.61
C TRP A 66 13.57 10.92 -2.02
N ASN A 67 14.45 11.71 -2.63
CA ASN A 67 15.76 11.26 -3.09
C ASN A 67 16.73 10.97 -1.93
N LYS A 68 16.62 11.69 -0.80
CA LYS A 68 17.43 11.41 0.40
C LYS A 68 16.92 10.24 1.23
N ASN A 69 15.60 10.03 1.29
CA ASN A 69 15.00 9.07 2.22
C ASN A 69 14.57 7.74 1.57
N TYR A 70 14.87 7.48 0.30
CA TYR A 70 14.48 6.22 -0.37
C TYR A 70 14.99 4.97 0.37
N THR A 71 16.15 5.07 1.04
CA THR A 71 16.75 3.99 1.85
C THR A 71 16.01 3.75 3.17
N LEU A 72 15.37 4.78 3.73
CA LEU A 72 14.69 4.74 5.03
C LEU A 72 13.35 3.99 4.94
N THR A 73 12.55 4.23 3.89
CA THR A 73 11.20 3.64 3.81
C THR A 73 11.24 2.13 3.53
N ARG A 74 12.15 1.66 2.68
CA ARG A 74 12.33 0.22 2.43
C ARG A 74 12.86 -0.49 3.68
N SER A 75 13.76 0.14 4.42
CA SER A 75 14.33 -0.44 5.64
C SER A 75 13.38 -0.36 6.85
N ALA A 76 12.48 0.62 6.93
CA ALA A 76 11.51 0.74 8.02
C ALA A 76 10.51 -0.43 8.03
N ALA A 77 9.91 -0.77 6.89
CA ALA A 77 8.99 -1.91 6.80
C ALA A 77 9.70 -3.25 7.09
N TYR A 78 10.94 -3.41 6.63
CA TYR A 78 11.76 -4.59 6.95
C TYR A 78 12.12 -4.65 8.45
N LYS A 79 12.53 -3.53 9.06
CA LYS A 79 12.81 -3.44 10.49
C LYS A 79 11.56 -3.73 11.32
N GLU A 80 10.42 -3.16 10.95
CA GLU A 80 9.14 -3.40 11.60
C GLU A 80 8.74 -4.88 11.52
N ASN A 81 8.86 -5.51 10.35
CA ASN A 81 8.60 -6.95 10.20
C ASN A 81 9.53 -7.79 11.07
N MET A 82 10.81 -7.41 11.18
CA MET A 82 11.77 -8.07 12.05
C MET A 82 11.35 -7.96 13.52
N TYR A 83 10.97 -6.77 14.00
CA TYR A 83 10.43 -6.58 15.35
C TYR A 83 9.15 -7.38 15.59
N LYS A 84 8.23 -7.42 14.62
CA LYS A 84 7.01 -8.24 14.70
C LYS A 84 7.33 -9.74 14.81
N MET A 85 8.35 -10.25 14.10
CA MET A 85 8.75 -11.65 14.24
C MET A 85 9.28 -11.96 15.63
N PHE A 86 10.21 -11.15 16.14
CA PHE A 86 10.77 -11.34 17.49
C PHE A 86 9.69 -11.27 18.56
N TYR A 87 8.75 -10.34 18.45
CA TYR A 87 7.63 -10.23 19.38
C TYR A 87 6.71 -11.45 19.32
N ARG A 88 6.40 -11.96 18.11
CA ARG A 88 5.60 -13.19 17.95
C ARG A 88 6.27 -14.41 18.56
N TRP A 89 7.59 -14.55 18.43
CA TRP A 89 8.34 -15.66 19.01
C TRP A 89 8.45 -15.61 20.53
N HIS A 90 8.33 -14.42 21.12
CA HIS A 90 8.26 -14.27 22.57
C HIS A 90 6.87 -14.64 23.12
N LEU A 91 5.82 -14.68 22.30
CA LEU A 91 4.48 -15.01 22.77
C LEU A 91 4.29 -16.53 22.89
N PRO A 92 3.75 -17.02 24.03
CA PRO A 92 3.49 -18.44 24.21
C PRO A 92 2.27 -18.88 23.37
N PRO A 93 2.19 -20.17 22.96
CA PRO A 93 1.10 -20.70 22.12
C PRO A 93 -0.30 -20.38 22.63
N MET A 94 -0.51 -20.39 23.95
CA MET A 94 -1.78 -20.06 24.59
C MET A 94 -2.19 -18.58 24.43
N ARG A 95 -1.24 -17.64 24.33
CA ARG A 95 -1.56 -16.24 24.02
C ARG A 95 -1.84 -16.06 22.54
N LEU A 96 -1.13 -16.79 21.68
CA LEU A 96 -1.33 -16.75 20.24
C LEU A 96 -2.71 -17.29 19.83
N SER A 97 -3.17 -18.39 20.44
CA SER A 97 -4.51 -18.95 20.17
C SER A 97 -5.66 -18.02 20.58
N LYS A 98 -5.46 -17.14 21.57
CA LYS A 98 -6.43 -16.11 21.95
C LYS A 98 -6.53 -14.98 20.93
N MET A 99 -5.41 -14.65 20.28
CA MET A 99 -5.38 -13.60 19.24
C MET A 99 -5.84 -14.12 17.88
N TYR A 100 -5.53 -15.38 17.58
CA TYR A 100 -5.82 -16.04 16.31
C TYR A 100 -6.63 -17.32 16.59
N PRO A 101 -7.96 -17.31 16.38
CA PRO A 101 -8.85 -18.42 16.76
C PRO A 101 -8.50 -19.77 16.14
N ASN A 102 -7.78 -19.77 15.00
CA ASN A 102 -7.41 -20.97 14.26
C ASN A 102 -6.09 -21.62 14.75
N LEU A 103 -5.43 -21.07 15.76
CA LEU A 103 -4.16 -21.58 16.28
C LEU A 103 -4.36 -22.53 17.47
N ASN A 104 -3.60 -23.63 17.50
CA ASN A 104 -3.62 -24.57 18.62
C ASN A 104 -2.94 -23.98 19.88
N PRO A 105 -3.60 -23.96 21.05
CA PRO A 105 -3.03 -23.48 22.31
C PRO A 105 -1.94 -24.39 22.92
N THR A 106 -1.70 -25.58 22.39
CA THR A 106 -0.74 -26.53 22.99
C THR A 106 0.72 -26.08 22.82
N CYS A 107 1.56 -26.46 23.77
CA CYS A 107 3.02 -26.30 23.76
C CYS A 107 3.62 -26.85 22.45
N TRP A 108 4.58 -26.13 21.87
CA TRP A 108 5.16 -26.51 20.57
C TRP A 108 6.01 -27.77 20.68
N LYS A 109 6.63 -27.99 21.83
CA LYS A 109 7.52 -29.14 22.08
C LYS A 109 6.76 -30.41 22.45
N CYS A 110 5.82 -30.33 23.39
CA CYS A 110 5.12 -31.51 23.92
C CYS A 110 3.78 -31.78 23.22
N ARG A 111 3.14 -30.77 22.61
CA ARG A 111 1.84 -30.85 21.92
C ARG A 111 0.67 -31.44 22.72
N GLN A 112 0.81 -31.55 24.04
CA GLN A 112 -0.19 -32.14 24.94
C GLN A 112 -0.70 -31.10 25.94
N ASN A 113 0.22 -30.44 26.64
CA ASN A 113 -0.12 -29.42 27.63
C ASN A 113 -0.27 -28.04 26.99
N GLN A 114 -0.94 -27.12 27.70
CA GLN A 114 -1.07 -25.73 27.27
C GLN A 114 0.29 -25.04 27.21
N GLY A 115 0.57 -24.37 26.09
CA GLY A 115 1.80 -23.63 25.87
C GLY A 115 1.77 -22.30 26.62
N THR A 116 2.36 -22.26 27.82
CA THR A 116 2.50 -21.06 28.64
C THR A 116 3.95 -20.59 28.66
N PHE A 117 4.25 -19.42 29.24
CA PHE A 117 5.64 -18.98 29.40
C PHE A 117 6.50 -19.95 30.22
N TYR A 118 5.87 -20.69 31.14
CA TYR A 118 6.55 -21.67 31.99
C TYR A 118 6.62 -23.06 31.34
N HIS A 119 5.94 -23.28 30.21
CA HIS A 119 5.88 -24.56 29.51
C HIS A 119 5.69 -24.35 28.01
N MET A 120 6.79 -24.34 27.25
CA MET A 120 6.85 -23.90 25.84
C MET A 120 7.23 -25.02 24.87
#